data_AF-A0A7Y6IHP4-F1
#
_entry.id   AF-A0A7Y6IHP4-F1
#
_cell.length_a   1.000
_cell.length_b   1.000
_cell.length_c   1.000
_cell.angle_alpha   90.00
_cell.angle_beta   90.00
_cell.angle_gamma   90.00
#
_symmetry.space_group_name_H-M   'P 1'
#
loop_
_entity.id
_entity.type
_entity.pdbx_description
1 polymer ?
#
loop_
_entity_poly.entity_id
_entity_poly.type
_entity_poly.pdbx_seq_one_letter_code
_entity_poly.pdbx_strand_id
1 'polypeptide(L)'
;MPHHSAAPAEYLDPDVLLQLRRLNAHLPEDFAPREWSVTTPAGEYPVPPSVQALLAVVWPADELLRTDDDFEWEVTLYSGGEGSETEPGLVAEDRAWYTVGHDEGQWFLLVDLAEAATRTDPATYRVDHEGGQPVPAEVRLSHRLLDLRRSTAVIDFGRACAWGDAEAMHAALESGIGTGPLERSGLTPLHLAVFSGSAETVRILLEAGADPDAMLTDTVDSDDTYVWSTYFQTYRGSQTSVDPVSCCSSRGNTPLHAVLEKFDGVGDADGEGESLLDMVRLLLAHGARHTILAADGYSPADIVFSMTISRSPTDAPEVYACLRLLYDAGAELVTYADRTPEGTSP
;
A
#
# COMPACT_ATOMS: atom_id res chain seq x y z
N MET A 1 21.83 -38.20 10.80
CA MET A 1 22.41 -36.85 10.91
C MET A 1 21.23 -35.89 11.01
N PRO A 2 21.09 -35.07 12.05
CA PRO A 2 20.07 -34.03 12.02
C PRO A 2 20.52 -33.00 10.98
N HIS A 3 19.71 -32.79 9.95
CA HIS A 3 19.90 -31.64 9.06
C HIS A 3 19.63 -30.40 9.92
N HIS A 4 20.69 -29.73 10.35
CA HIS A 4 20.56 -28.37 10.86
C HIS A 4 20.13 -27.52 9.66
N SER A 5 18.83 -27.20 9.58
CA SER A 5 18.38 -26.10 8.74
C SER A 5 19.05 -24.84 9.27
N ALA A 6 19.88 -24.23 8.43
CA ALA A 6 20.47 -22.93 8.68
C ALA A 6 19.38 -21.86 8.67
N ALA A 7 19.52 -20.82 9.50
CA ALA A 7 18.57 -19.72 9.47
C ALA A 7 18.65 -18.97 8.12
N PRO A 8 17.54 -18.48 7.55
CA PRO A 8 17.53 -17.72 6.30
C PRO A 8 18.55 -16.57 6.22
N ALA A 9 18.85 -15.95 7.37
CA ALA A 9 19.84 -14.88 7.54
C ALA A 9 21.30 -15.32 7.28
N GLU A 10 21.56 -16.63 7.15
CA GLU A 10 22.86 -17.17 6.75
C GLU A 10 23.11 -17.01 5.24
N TYR A 11 22.04 -16.90 4.44
CA TYR A 11 22.13 -16.88 2.98
C TYR A 11 21.76 -15.54 2.37
N LEU A 12 20.83 -14.81 2.97
CA LEU A 12 20.38 -13.50 2.53
C LEU A 12 20.52 -12.47 3.65
N ASP A 13 20.86 -11.25 3.26
CA ASP A 13 21.00 -10.14 4.20
C ASP A 13 19.65 -9.85 4.90
N PRO A 14 19.65 -9.45 6.20
CA PRO A 14 18.42 -9.08 6.91
C PRO A 14 17.55 -8.05 6.18
N ASP A 15 18.14 -7.10 5.46
CA ASP A 15 17.39 -6.11 4.70
C ASP A 15 16.68 -6.74 3.50
N VAL A 16 17.31 -7.72 2.82
CA VAL A 16 16.67 -8.51 1.76
C VAL A 16 15.48 -9.29 2.34
N LEU A 17 15.65 -9.95 3.48
CA LEU A 17 14.59 -10.72 4.14
C LEU A 17 13.44 -9.82 4.62
N LEU A 18 13.72 -8.57 4.99
CA LEU A 18 12.69 -7.57 5.31
C LEU A 18 11.87 -7.23 4.06
N GLN A 19 12.53 -6.97 2.93
CA GLN A 19 11.81 -6.66 1.68
C GLN A 19 11.02 -7.85 1.14
N LEU A 20 11.52 -9.08 1.28
CA LEU A 20 10.74 -10.27 0.90
C LEU A 20 9.44 -10.36 1.69
N ARG A 21 9.50 -10.19 3.02
CA ARG A 21 8.30 -10.15 3.88
C ARG A 21 7.33 -9.04 3.46
N ARG A 22 7.84 -7.86 3.12
CA ARG A 22 7.05 -6.74 2.60
C ARG A 22 6.31 -7.11 1.30
N LEU A 23 6.96 -7.88 0.43
CA LEU A 23 6.40 -8.37 -0.82
C LEU A 23 5.62 -9.70 -0.68
N ASN A 24 5.27 -10.10 0.56
CA ASN A 24 4.57 -11.36 0.85
C ASN A 24 5.30 -12.61 0.29
N ALA A 25 6.61 -12.49 0.12
CA ALA A 25 7.50 -13.54 -0.34
C ALA A 25 8.33 -14.08 0.82
N HIS A 26 8.73 -15.34 0.74
CA HIS A 26 9.54 -15.96 1.79
C HIS A 26 10.49 -17.00 1.23
N LEU A 27 11.62 -17.16 1.91
CA LEU A 27 12.51 -18.30 1.69
C LEU A 27 11.94 -19.51 2.45
N PRO A 28 11.82 -20.69 1.82
CA PRO A 28 11.40 -21.91 2.50
C PRO A 28 12.29 -22.23 3.71
N GLU A 29 11.68 -22.63 4.83
CA GLU A 29 12.41 -22.94 6.08
C GLU A 29 13.36 -24.15 5.94
N ASP A 30 13.12 -25.03 4.96
CA ASP A 30 13.92 -26.20 4.65
C ASP A 30 14.93 -25.95 3.51
N PHE A 31 15.06 -24.70 3.05
CA PHE A 31 16.02 -24.35 2.01
C PHE A 31 17.46 -24.69 2.45
N ALA A 32 18.16 -25.43 1.60
CA ALA A 32 19.58 -25.69 1.73
C ALA A 32 20.24 -25.57 0.34
N PRO A 33 21.36 -24.84 0.21
CA PRO A 33 22.07 -24.75 -1.05
C PRO A 33 22.64 -26.11 -1.45
N ARG A 34 22.72 -26.33 -2.77
CA ARG A 34 23.28 -27.55 -3.38
C ARG A 34 24.52 -27.23 -4.21
N GLU A 35 25.30 -28.26 -4.54
CA GLU A 35 26.33 -28.13 -5.57
C GLU A 35 25.64 -27.92 -6.92
N TRP A 36 25.83 -26.72 -7.48
CA TRP A 36 25.23 -26.30 -8.73
C TRP A 36 26.17 -25.34 -9.44
N SER A 37 26.49 -25.63 -10.70
CA SER A 37 27.29 -24.77 -11.58
C SER A 37 26.53 -24.47 -12.86
N VAL A 38 26.86 -23.34 -13.47
CA VAL A 38 26.30 -22.89 -14.74
C VAL A 38 27.42 -22.50 -15.70
N THR A 39 27.20 -22.71 -16.99
CA THR A 39 28.13 -22.30 -18.05
C THR A 39 27.74 -20.92 -18.56
N THR A 40 28.67 -19.99 -18.48
CA THR A 40 28.58 -18.62 -19.02
C THR A 40 29.64 -18.43 -20.11
N PRO A 41 29.59 -17.36 -20.93
CA PRO A 41 30.66 -17.00 -21.86
C PRO A 41 32.05 -16.89 -21.20
N ALA A 42 32.10 -16.44 -19.94
CA ALA A 42 33.33 -16.29 -19.18
C ALA A 42 33.89 -17.64 -18.68
N GLY A 43 33.10 -18.72 -18.72
CA GLY A 43 33.46 -20.05 -18.24
C GLY A 43 32.41 -20.70 -17.36
N GLU A 44 32.80 -21.78 -16.69
CA GLU A 44 31.95 -22.51 -15.73
C GLU A 44 32.10 -21.91 -14.33
N TYR A 45 30.96 -21.55 -13.71
CA TYR A 45 30.94 -20.91 -12.39
C TYR A 45 29.95 -21.60 -11.46
N PRO A 46 30.29 -21.78 -10.17
CA PRO A 46 29.34 -22.24 -9.18
C PRO A 46 28.28 -21.16 -8.92
N VAL A 47 27.03 -21.55 -8.73
CA VAL A 47 25.94 -20.65 -8.33
C VAL A 47 26.01 -20.44 -6.80
N PRO A 48 26.26 -19.22 -6.30
CA PRO A 48 26.40 -18.95 -4.88
C PRO A 48 25.14 -19.28 -4.06
N PRO A 49 25.28 -19.63 -2.77
CA PRO A 49 24.13 -19.86 -1.88
C PRO A 49 23.12 -18.70 -1.84
N SER A 50 23.58 -17.45 -1.91
CA SER A 50 22.72 -16.26 -1.94
C SER A 50 21.85 -16.19 -3.20
N VAL A 51 22.40 -16.54 -4.36
CA VAL A 51 21.66 -16.61 -5.63
C VAL A 51 20.72 -17.82 -5.63
N GLN A 52 21.16 -18.97 -5.11
CA GLN A 52 20.27 -20.13 -4.94
C GLN A 52 19.10 -19.82 -4.00
N ALA A 53 19.34 -19.08 -2.91
CA ALA A 53 18.31 -18.64 -1.99
C ALA A 53 17.31 -17.71 -2.68
N LEU A 54 17.79 -16.72 -3.44
CA LEU A 54 16.93 -15.84 -4.25
C LEU A 54 16.01 -16.64 -5.20
N LEU A 55 16.55 -17.63 -5.90
CA LEU A 55 15.80 -18.48 -6.84
C LEU A 55 14.86 -19.48 -6.15
N ALA A 56 15.06 -19.72 -4.84
CA ALA A 56 14.20 -20.53 -4.01
C ALA A 56 13.11 -19.73 -3.30
N VAL A 57 13.13 -18.40 -3.39
CA VAL A 57 12.07 -17.55 -2.85
C VAL A 57 10.73 -17.97 -3.45
N VAL A 58 9.78 -18.23 -2.57
CA VAL A 58 8.40 -18.50 -2.94
C VAL A 58 7.69 -17.16 -3.04
N TRP A 59 7.31 -16.81 -4.28
CA TRP A 59 6.50 -15.64 -4.58
C TRP A 59 5.01 -16.01 -4.54
N PRO A 60 4.13 -15.09 -4.11
CA PRO A 60 2.69 -15.29 -4.15
C PRO A 60 2.21 -15.45 -5.62
N ALA A 61 1.50 -16.56 -5.90
CA ALA A 61 1.16 -16.98 -7.26
C ALA A 61 0.22 -16.02 -8.03
N ASP A 62 -0.52 -15.18 -7.32
CA ASP A 62 -1.54 -14.28 -7.88
C ASP A 62 -1.19 -12.78 -7.70
N GLU A 63 0.03 -12.47 -7.29
CA GLU A 63 0.49 -11.09 -7.07
C GLU A 63 1.61 -10.74 -8.05
N LEU A 64 1.36 -9.75 -8.91
CA LEU A 64 2.38 -9.22 -9.79
C LEU A 64 3.29 -8.30 -8.99
N LEU A 65 4.59 -8.24 -9.33
CA LEU A 65 5.47 -7.19 -8.82
C LEU A 65 5.52 -6.08 -9.85
N ARG A 66 5.50 -4.82 -9.40
CA ARG A 66 5.69 -3.65 -10.26
C ARG A 66 6.77 -2.73 -9.72
N THR A 67 7.46 -1.99 -10.58
CA THR A 67 8.40 -0.94 -10.17
C THR A 67 7.65 0.25 -9.56
N ASP A 68 8.31 0.92 -8.60
CA ASP A 68 7.81 2.14 -7.97
C ASP A 68 8.18 3.43 -8.73
N ASP A 69 8.35 3.30 -10.06
CA ASP A 69 8.59 4.42 -10.97
C ASP A 69 7.33 4.81 -11.75
N ASP A 70 7.40 5.94 -12.47
CA ASP A 70 6.29 6.51 -13.24
C ASP A 70 5.68 5.56 -14.28
N PHE A 71 6.44 4.54 -14.68
CA PHE A 71 6.06 3.61 -15.73
C PHE A 71 5.45 2.31 -15.18
N GLU A 72 5.62 2.04 -13.88
CA GLU A 72 5.01 0.91 -13.17
C GLU A 72 5.24 -0.46 -13.83
N TRP A 73 6.44 -0.69 -14.37
CA TRP A 73 6.79 -1.92 -15.10
C TRP A 73 6.53 -3.17 -14.27
N GLU A 74 5.84 -4.17 -14.84
CA GLU A 74 5.76 -5.50 -14.26
C GLU A 74 7.14 -6.18 -14.20
N VAL A 75 7.51 -6.64 -13.01
CA VAL A 75 8.77 -7.33 -12.72
C VAL A 75 8.48 -8.79 -12.40
N THR A 76 9.10 -9.69 -13.13
CA THR A 76 9.09 -11.13 -12.84
C THR A 76 10.43 -11.53 -12.29
N LEU A 77 10.47 -12.00 -11.05
CA LEU A 77 11.65 -12.67 -10.48
C LEU A 77 11.47 -14.17 -10.63
N TYR A 78 12.50 -14.83 -11.13
CA TYR A 78 12.43 -16.26 -11.39
C TYR A 78 12.41 -17.06 -10.09
N SER A 79 11.52 -18.04 -10.03
CA SER A 79 11.45 -19.05 -8.96
C SER A 79 11.51 -20.44 -9.58
N GLY A 80 12.28 -21.34 -8.96
CA GLY A 80 12.49 -22.71 -9.45
C GLY A 80 13.86 -22.90 -10.11
N GLY A 81 14.72 -23.68 -9.45
CA GLY A 81 16.05 -24.02 -9.94
C GLY A 81 16.07 -25.07 -11.05
N GLU A 82 17.15 -25.05 -11.84
CA GLU A 82 17.42 -25.86 -13.05
C GLU A 82 16.33 -25.78 -14.13
N GLY A 83 16.38 -24.72 -14.95
CA GLY A 83 15.75 -24.75 -16.26
C GLY A 83 14.63 -23.74 -16.52
N SER A 84 14.70 -22.51 -16.01
CA SER A 84 14.08 -21.41 -16.75
C SER A 84 14.82 -21.30 -18.09
N GLU A 85 14.26 -21.86 -19.16
CA GLU A 85 14.73 -21.75 -20.56
C GLU A 85 14.64 -20.31 -21.10
N THR A 86 14.81 -19.30 -20.26
CA THR A 86 15.07 -17.95 -20.71
C THR A 86 16.56 -17.89 -21.00
N GLU A 87 16.91 -17.90 -22.29
CA GLU A 87 18.29 -17.81 -22.76
C GLU A 87 19.06 -16.83 -21.88
N PRO A 88 20.16 -17.24 -21.22
CA PRO A 88 20.96 -16.32 -20.43
C PRO A 88 21.35 -15.21 -21.40
N GLY A 89 20.78 -14.02 -21.21
CA GLY A 89 21.20 -12.84 -21.97
C GLY A 89 22.70 -12.73 -21.76
N LEU A 90 23.47 -13.06 -22.79
CA LEU A 90 24.93 -13.16 -22.74
C LEU A 90 25.48 -11.74 -22.72
N VAL A 91 25.38 -11.08 -21.57
CA VAL A 91 25.80 -9.71 -21.45
C VAL A 91 27.30 -9.70 -21.19
N ALA A 92 28.09 -9.62 -22.25
CA ALA A 92 29.55 -9.50 -22.23
C ALA A 92 30.34 -10.78 -21.86
N GLU A 93 31.47 -10.96 -22.55
CA GLU A 93 32.38 -12.11 -22.42
C GLU A 93 33.26 -12.06 -21.16
N ASP A 94 33.22 -10.98 -20.39
CA ASP A 94 34.20 -10.66 -19.35
C ASP A 94 33.75 -10.99 -17.91
N ARG A 95 32.45 -11.24 -17.68
CA ARG A 95 31.89 -11.50 -16.33
C ARG A 95 30.90 -12.66 -16.32
N ALA A 96 30.77 -13.28 -15.16
CA ALA A 96 29.94 -14.46 -14.93
C ALA A 96 28.50 -14.06 -14.56
N TRP A 97 27.74 -13.60 -15.56
CA TRP A 97 26.38 -13.14 -15.33
C TRP A 97 25.37 -14.27 -15.18
N TYR A 98 24.35 -14.02 -14.36
CA TYR A 98 23.19 -14.89 -14.24
C TYR A 98 21.89 -14.09 -14.15
N THR A 99 20.88 -14.48 -14.94
CA THR A 99 19.59 -13.81 -14.98
C THR A 99 18.69 -14.31 -13.85
N VAL A 100 18.17 -13.39 -13.05
CA VAL A 100 17.31 -13.67 -11.90
C VAL A 100 15.87 -13.14 -12.09
N GLY A 101 15.61 -12.41 -13.17
CA GLY A 101 14.29 -11.91 -13.51
C GLY A 101 14.29 -11.00 -14.73
N HIS A 102 13.15 -10.38 -15.02
CA HIS A 102 12.97 -9.40 -16.09
C HIS A 102 11.86 -8.38 -15.79
N ASP A 103 11.89 -7.24 -16.48
CA ASP A 103 10.85 -6.19 -16.42
C ASP A 103 10.13 -6.12 -17.78
N GLU A 104 8.85 -6.53 -17.86
CA GLU A 104 7.98 -6.55 -19.06
C GLU A 104 8.65 -6.95 -20.40
N GLY A 105 9.70 -7.78 -20.34
CA GLY A 105 10.51 -8.15 -21.51
C GLY A 105 11.38 -7.03 -22.10
N GLN A 106 11.44 -5.85 -21.48
CA GLN A 106 12.34 -4.76 -21.88
C GLN A 106 13.74 -4.89 -21.29
N TRP A 107 13.82 -5.33 -20.02
CA TRP A 107 15.06 -5.40 -19.27
C TRP A 107 15.23 -6.76 -18.58
N PHE A 108 16.43 -7.30 -18.60
CA PHE A 108 16.84 -8.46 -17.79
C PHE A 108 17.50 -7.99 -16.49
N LEU A 109 17.15 -8.65 -15.39
CA LEU A 109 17.78 -8.47 -14.08
C LEU A 109 18.88 -9.52 -13.91
N LEU A 110 20.09 -9.05 -13.69
CA LEU A 110 21.31 -9.87 -13.67
C LEU A 110 22.06 -9.72 -12.35
N VAL A 111 22.72 -10.78 -11.93
CA VAL A 111 23.69 -10.81 -10.83
C VAL A 111 25.04 -11.30 -11.35
N ASP A 112 26.13 -10.77 -10.79
CA ASP A 112 27.48 -11.31 -11.04
C ASP A 112 27.75 -12.45 -10.05
N LEU A 113 27.91 -13.68 -10.57
CA LEU A 113 28.15 -14.87 -9.74
C LEU A 113 29.46 -14.77 -8.93
N ALA A 114 30.49 -14.10 -9.44
CA ALA A 114 31.75 -13.93 -8.72
C ALA A 114 31.62 -12.95 -7.55
N GLU A 115 30.84 -11.88 -7.70
CA GLU A 115 30.54 -10.94 -6.61
C GLU A 115 29.62 -11.59 -5.57
N ALA A 116 28.53 -12.18 -6.03
CA ALA A 116 27.52 -12.83 -5.19
C ALA A 116 28.08 -14.00 -4.37
N ALA A 117 29.19 -14.63 -4.80
CA ALA A 117 29.90 -15.67 -4.05
C ALA A 117 30.37 -15.23 -2.65
N THR A 118 30.53 -13.92 -2.44
CA THR A 118 31.06 -13.36 -1.18
C THR A 118 30.05 -12.50 -0.42
N ARG A 119 28.79 -12.44 -0.89
CA ARG A 119 27.79 -11.52 -0.37
C ARG A 119 26.41 -12.16 -0.23
N THR A 120 25.71 -11.75 0.82
CA THR A 120 24.32 -12.11 1.11
C THR A 120 23.32 -11.07 0.57
N ASP A 121 23.80 -9.89 0.14
CA ASP A 121 23.06 -8.86 -0.61
C ASP A 121 23.78 -8.58 -1.95
N PRO A 122 23.61 -9.46 -2.95
CA PRO A 122 24.31 -9.33 -4.23
C PRO A 122 23.84 -8.08 -4.99
N ALA A 123 24.72 -7.50 -5.82
CA ALA A 123 24.30 -6.43 -6.69
C ALA A 123 23.44 -6.96 -7.84
N THR A 124 22.45 -6.16 -8.21
CA THR A 124 21.57 -6.39 -9.36
C THR A 124 21.83 -5.35 -10.44
N TYR A 125 21.83 -5.80 -11.69
CA TYR A 125 22.08 -4.99 -12.87
C TYR A 125 20.92 -5.15 -13.85
N ARG A 126 20.61 -4.09 -14.61
CA ARG A 126 19.62 -4.11 -15.68
C ARG A 126 20.31 -4.05 -17.04
N VAL A 127 19.90 -4.91 -17.95
CA VAL A 127 20.37 -4.92 -19.36
C VAL A 127 19.17 -4.97 -20.28
N ASP A 128 19.20 -4.18 -21.35
CA ASP A 128 18.14 -4.20 -22.34
C ASP A 128 18.04 -5.58 -23.03
N HIS A 129 16.87 -5.89 -23.58
CA HIS A 129 16.66 -7.13 -24.33
C HIS A 129 17.50 -7.23 -25.62
N GLU A 130 18.12 -6.14 -26.07
CA GLU A 130 19.00 -6.10 -27.25
C GLU A 130 20.44 -6.57 -26.91
N GLY A 131 20.73 -6.87 -25.64
CA GLY A 131 22.03 -7.38 -25.20
C GLY A 131 23.10 -6.29 -25.10
N GLY A 132 22.69 -5.04 -24.86
CA GLY A 132 23.56 -3.91 -24.59
C GLY A 132 24.42 -4.09 -23.33
N GLN A 133 25.35 -3.16 -23.10
CA GLN A 133 26.14 -3.17 -21.85
C GLN A 133 25.21 -2.93 -20.65
N PRO A 134 25.45 -3.58 -19.49
CA PRO A 134 24.67 -3.34 -18.29
C PRO A 134 24.68 -1.86 -17.94
N VAL A 135 23.51 -1.30 -17.65
CA VAL A 135 23.42 0.07 -17.18
C VAL A 135 24.18 0.11 -15.84
N PRO A 136 25.27 0.87 -15.72
CA PRO A 136 26.28 0.70 -14.68
C PRO A 136 25.86 1.18 -13.28
N ALA A 137 24.57 1.43 -13.06
CA ALA A 137 24.05 1.70 -11.73
C ALA A 137 23.93 0.36 -10.97
N GLU A 138 25.01 -0.01 -10.27
CA GLU A 138 24.98 -1.09 -9.29
C GLU A 138 23.90 -0.77 -8.24
N VAL A 139 22.85 -1.59 -8.18
CA VAL A 139 21.81 -1.48 -7.16
C VAL A 139 21.77 -2.77 -6.36
N ARG A 140 21.94 -2.66 -5.05
CA ARG A 140 21.87 -3.79 -4.12
C ARG A 140 20.51 -4.49 -4.23
N LEU A 141 20.47 -5.81 -4.10
CA LEU A 141 19.22 -6.58 -4.16
C LEU A 141 18.21 -6.05 -3.13
N SER A 142 18.65 -5.74 -1.92
CA SER A 142 17.83 -5.10 -0.88
C SER A 142 17.13 -3.82 -1.39
N HIS A 143 17.87 -2.92 -2.04
CA HIS A 143 17.33 -1.69 -2.61
C HIS A 143 16.47 -1.96 -3.86
N ARG A 144 16.86 -2.91 -4.71
CA ARG A 144 16.05 -3.29 -5.87
C ARG A 144 14.68 -3.80 -5.44
N LEU A 145 14.65 -4.67 -4.43
CA LEU A 145 13.41 -5.19 -3.87
C LEU A 145 12.63 -4.10 -3.15
N LEU A 146 13.28 -3.10 -2.56
CA LEU A 146 12.62 -1.93 -1.97
C LEU A 146 11.82 -1.15 -3.03
N ASP A 147 12.36 -1.01 -4.25
CA ASP A 147 11.73 -0.34 -5.39
C ASP A 147 10.58 -1.14 -6.02
N LEU A 148 10.35 -2.38 -5.59
CA LEU A 148 9.22 -3.19 -6.06
C LEU A 148 8.00 -2.97 -5.17
N ARG A 149 6.82 -3.19 -5.73
CA ARG A 149 5.58 -3.30 -4.96
C ARG A 149 4.74 -4.45 -5.46
N ARG A 150 3.88 -4.96 -4.58
CA ARG A 150 2.82 -5.89 -4.94
C ARG A 150 1.76 -5.12 -5.73
N SER A 151 1.33 -5.68 -6.84
CA SER A 151 0.22 -5.19 -7.65
C SER A 151 -0.79 -6.31 -7.79
N THR A 152 -1.89 -6.16 -7.05
CA THR A 152 -3.11 -6.93 -7.26
C THR A 152 -4.18 -5.97 -7.74
N ALA A 153 -5.19 -6.47 -8.43
CA ALA A 153 -6.32 -5.65 -8.84
C ALA A 153 -6.99 -4.95 -7.65
N VAL A 154 -6.96 -5.57 -6.47
CA VAL A 154 -7.47 -5.03 -5.19
C VAL A 154 -6.59 -3.88 -4.68
N ILE A 155 -5.26 -4.03 -4.75
CA ILE A 155 -4.32 -2.96 -4.36
C ILE A 155 -4.40 -1.77 -5.31
N ASP A 156 -4.40 -2.03 -6.62
CA ASP A 156 -4.53 -0.99 -7.65
C ASP A 156 -5.87 -0.24 -7.51
N PHE A 157 -6.95 -0.96 -7.19
CA PHE A 157 -8.24 -0.36 -6.88
C PHE A 157 -8.20 0.49 -5.60
N GLY A 158 -7.58 0.00 -4.53
CA GLY A 158 -7.40 0.78 -3.30
C GLY A 158 -6.61 2.07 -3.53
N ARG A 159 -5.54 2.03 -4.35
CA ARG A 159 -4.78 3.23 -4.76
C ARG A 159 -5.66 4.17 -5.58
N ALA A 160 -6.40 3.66 -6.55
CA ALA A 160 -7.35 4.49 -7.30
C ALA A 160 -8.35 5.22 -6.39
N CYS A 161 -8.84 4.54 -5.33
CA CYS A 161 -9.70 5.15 -4.32
C CYS A 161 -8.96 6.22 -3.50
N ALA A 162 -7.76 5.92 -3.00
CA ALA A 162 -6.95 6.84 -2.18
C ALA A 162 -6.55 8.12 -2.94
N TRP A 163 -6.36 8.02 -4.25
CA TRP A 163 -5.87 9.09 -5.12
C TRP A 163 -6.97 9.80 -5.91
N GLY A 164 -8.23 9.37 -5.77
CA GLY A 164 -9.33 10.03 -6.45
C GLY A 164 -9.49 9.67 -7.93
N ASP A 165 -8.87 8.57 -8.41
CA ASP A 165 -8.86 8.17 -9.81
C ASP A 165 -10.18 7.48 -10.20
N ALA A 166 -11.19 8.30 -10.50
CA ALA A 166 -12.53 7.85 -10.84
C ALA A 166 -12.56 6.91 -12.05
N GLU A 167 -11.69 7.11 -13.05
CA GLU A 167 -11.64 6.26 -14.24
C GLU A 167 -11.14 4.85 -13.89
N ALA A 168 -10.02 4.76 -13.15
CA ALA A 168 -9.49 3.49 -12.68
C ALA A 168 -10.47 2.78 -11.72
N MET A 169 -11.18 3.54 -10.87
CA MET A 169 -12.23 3.00 -10.00
C MET A 169 -13.39 2.39 -10.81
N HIS A 170 -13.87 3.07 -11.84
CA HIS A 170 -14.93 2.54 -12.69
C HIS A 170 -14.51 1.25 -13.39
N ALA A 171 -13.33 1.22 -14.01
CA ALA A 171 -12.81 0.03 -14.67
C ALA A 171 -12.64 -1.14 -13.68
N ALA A 172 -12.15 -0.88 -12.48
CA ALA A 172 -11.99 -1.87 -11.42
C ALA A 172 -13.35 -2.44 -10.96
N LEU A 173 -14.35 -1.60 -10.71
CA LEU A 173 -15.69 -2.02 -10.31
C LEU A 173 -16.40 -2.81 -11.43
N GLU A 174 -16.23 -2.41 -12.69
CA GLU A 174 -16.76 -3.15 -13.85
C GLU A 174 -16.14 -4.55 -13.99
N SER A 175 -14.89 -4.72 -13.56
CA SER A 175 -14.23 -6.03 -13.52
C SER A 175 -14.74 -6.97 -12.42
N GLY A 176 -15.62 -6.48 -11.53
CA GLY A 176 -16.24 -7.27 -10.46
C GLY A 176 -15.50 -7.22 -9.13
N ILE A 177 -14.57 -6.28 -8.95
CA ILE A 177 -13.93 -6.03 -7.65
C ILE A 177 -14.99 -5.55 -6.65
N GLY A 178 -15.03 -6.18 -5.47
CA GLY A 178 -15.97 -5.84 -4.42
C GLY A 178 -15.57 -4.59 -3.63
N THR A 179 -16.55 -3.98 -2.94
CA THR A 179 -16.37 -2.78 -2.11
C THR A 179 -16.14 -3.10 -0.62
N GLY A 180 -15.89 -4.37 -0.28
CA GLY A 180 -15.64 -4.82 1.09
C GLY A 180 -14.24 -4.48 1.61
N PRO A 181 -13.85 -5.00 2.78
CA PRO A 181 -12.52 -4.82 3.34
C PRO A 181 -11.41 -5.29 2.37
N LEU A 182 -10.41 -4.42 2.17
CA LEU A 182 -9.23 -4.70 1.35
C LEU A 182 -8.20 -5.51 2.12
N GLU A 183 -8.18 -5.38 3.45
CA GLU A 183 -7.20 -5.98 4.34
C GLU A 183 -7.82 -6.44 5.66
N ARG A 184 -7.04 -7.17 6.46
CA ARG A 184 -7.45 -7.69 7.78
C ARG A 184 -7.80 -6.60 8.80
N SER A 185 -7.34 -5.37 8.59
CA SER A 185 -7.63 -4.21 9.44
C SER A 185 -9.06 -3.69 9.34
N GLY A 186 -9.85 -4.20 8.39
CA GLY A 186 -11.19 -3.67 8.11
C GLY A 186 -11.18 -2.42 7.22
N LEU A 187 -10.01 -1.97 6.75
CA LEU A 187 -9.89 -0.87 5.80
C LEU A 187 -10.67 -1.18 4.51
N THR A 188 -11.62 -0.32 4.15
CA THR A 188 -12.43 -0.47 2.92
C THR A 188 -12.08 0.60 1.88
N PRO A 189 -12.44 0.40 0.60
CA PRO A 189 -12.31 1.42 -0.44
C PRO A 189 -12.94 2.76 -0.04
N LEU A 190 -14.06 2.71 0.70
CA LEU A 190 -14.77 3.92 1.13
C LEU A 190 -13.98 4.73 2.16
N HIS A 191 -13.18 4.08 3.01
CA HIS A 191 -12.23 4.79 3.87
C HIS A 191 -11.15 5.48 3.01
N LEU A 192 -10.57 4.78 2.04
CA LEU A 192 -9.55 5.35 1.14
C LEU A 192 -10.08 6.53 0.31
N ALA A 193 -11.30 6.43 -0.23
CA ALA A 193 -11.93 7.50 -1.00
C ALA A 193 -12.15 8.78 -0.18
N VAL A 194 -12.47 8.66 1.10
CA VAL A 194 -12.58 9.82 2.02
C VAL A 194 -11.24 10.56 2.14
N PHE A 195 -10.12 9.83 2.19
CA PHE A 195 -8.80 10.45 2.28
C PHE A 195 -8.42 11.23 1.03
N SER A 196 -8.86 10.78 -0.15
CA SER A 196 -8.62 11.49 -1.43
C SER A 196 -9.18 12.93 -1.43
N GLY A 197 -10.14 13.23 -0.55
CA GLY A 197 -10.80 14.54 -0.52
C GLY A 197 -11.79 14.73 -1.67
N SER A 198 -12.06 13.71 -2.48
CA SER A 198 -12.96 13.77 -3.63
C SER A 198 -14.33 13.16 -3.32
N ALA A 199 -15.35 14.01 -3.17
CA ALA A 199 -16.74 13.58 -3.00
C ALA A 199 -17.23 12.68 -4.15
N GLU A 200 -16.67 12.84 -5.34
CA GLU A 200 -16.98 12.00 -6.50
C GLU A 200 -16.60 10.54 -6.27
N THR A 201 -15.45 10.27 -5.67
CA THR A 201 -15.02 8.89 -5.40
C THR A 201 -15.84 8.22 -4.32
N VAL A 202 -16.23 8.97 -3.30
CA VAL A 202 -17.19 8.51 -2.27
C VAL A 202 -18.53 8.17 -2.92
N ARG A 203 -19.02 9.01 -3.83
CA ARG A 203 -20.25 8.76 -4.58
C ARG A 203 -20.18 7.48 -5.41
N ILE A 204 -19.12 7.28 -6.19
CA ILE A 204 -18.91 6.07 -7.02
C ILE A 204 -19.00 4.80 -6.16
N LEU A 205 -18.32 4.78 -5.02
CA LEU A 205 -18.30 3.59 -4.14
C LEU A 205 -19.66 3.34 -3.47
N LEU A 206 -20.34 4.40 -3.03
CA LEU A 206 -21.67 4.30 -2.44
C LEU A 206 -22.72 3.84 -3.47
N GLU A 207 -22.64 4.33 -4.71
CA GLU A 207 -23.46 3.86 -5.84
C GLU A 207 -23.16 2.39 -6.19
N ALA A 208 -21.91 1.95 -6.01
CA ALA A 208 -21.49 0.55 -6.15
C ALA A 208 -21.87 -0.33 -4.93
N GLY A 209 -22.56 0.20 -3.93
CA GLY A 209 -23.06 -0.56 -2.77
C GLY A 209 -22.03 -0.76 -1.66
N ALA A 210 -21.01 0.10 -1.57
CA ALA A 210 -20.13 0.13 -0.40
C ALA A 210 -20.93 0.38 0.89
N ASP A 211 -20.58 -0.33 1.96
CA ASP A 211 -21.21 -0.18 3.27
C ASP A 211 -20.72 1.14 3.94
N PRO A 212 -21.60 2.14 4.14
CA PRO A 212 -21.22 3.41 4.78
C PRO A 212 -20.92 3.27 6.28
N ASP A 213 -21.28 2.15 6.90
CA ASP A 213 -21.05 1.83 8.31
C ASP A 213 -19.89 0.86 8.51
N ALA A 214 -19.11 0.54 7.47
CA ALA A 214 -17.95 -0.33 7.60
C ALA A 214 -16.99 0.21 8.66
N MET A 215 -16.55 -0.64 9.59
CA MET A 215 -15.70 -0.23 10.71
C MET A 215 -14.29 -0.80 10.56
N LEU A 216 -13.29 -0.01 10.94
CA LEU A 216 -11.93 -0.52 11.18
C LEU A 216 -11.95 -1.48 12.38
N THR A 217 -11.37 -2.67 12.23
CA THR A 217 -11.49 -3.76 13.20
C THR A 217 -10.33 -3.86 14.17
N ASP A 218 -9.11 -3.46 13.77
CA ASP A 218 -7.95 -3.50 14.67
C ASP A 218 -6.92 -2.42 14.34
N THR A 219 -6.23 -1.95 15.39
CA THR A 219 -5.01 -1.15 15.27
C THR A 219 -4.04 -1.93 14.42
N VAL A 220 -3.54 -1.31 13.35
CA VAL A 220 -2.24 -1.62 12.79
C VAL A 220 -1.33 -2.05 13.96
N ASP A 221 -1.00 -3.34 14.05
CA ASP A 221 0.15 -3.71 14.87
C ASP A 221 1.31 -2.87 14.32
N SER A 222 2.22 -2.39 15.17
CA SER A 222 3.28 -1.45 14.75
C SER A 222 4.14 -1.92 13.56
N ASP A 223 4.07 -3.22 13.22
CA ASP A 223 4.69 -3.82 12.04
C ASP A 223 3.91 -3.58 10.71
N ASP A 224 2.68 -3.06 10.76
CA ASP A 224 1.76 -2.86 9.63
C ASP A 224 1.63 -1.37 9.20
N THR A 225 2.67 -0.57 9.51
CA THR A 225 2.92 0.75 8.89
C THR A 225 2.91 0.67 7.35
N TYR A 226 3.02 -0.54 6.80
CA TYR A 226 3.04 -0.83 5.37
C TYR A 226 1.70 -0.61 4.66
N VAL A 227 0.54 -0.78 5.32
CA VAL A 227 -0.78 -0.68 4.66
C VAL A 227 -0.99 0.71 4.08
N TRP A 228 -0.78 1.76 4.87
CA TRP A 228 -0.94 3.13 4.41
C TRP A 228 0.08 3.48 3.33
N SER A 229 1.31 2.99 3.47
CA SER A 229 2.32 3.16 2.42
C SER A 229 1.90 2.47 1.11
N THR A 230 1.20 1.34 1.18
CA THR A 230 0.76 0.60 -0.02
C THR A 230 -0.26 1.39 -0.85
N TYR A 231 -1.12 2.20 -0.20
CA TYR A 231 -2.16 2.97 -0.87
C TYR A 231 -1.79 4.44 -1.13
N PHE A 232 -0.97 5.06 -0.26
CA PHE A 232 -0.61 6.48 -0.30
C PHE A 232 0.83 6.79 -0.76
N GLN A 233 1.63 5.77 -1.14
CA GLN A 233 2.86 5.99 -1.92
C GLN A 233 2.56 6.56 -3.31
N THR A 234 3.59 6.97 -4.04
CA THR A 234 3.50 7.56 -5.39
C THR A 234 2.52 6.79 -6.27
N TYR A 235 1.51 7.45 -6.82
CA TYR A 235 0.55 6.85 -7.75
C TYR A 235 0.57 7.60 -9.07
N ARG A 236 0.86 6.89 -10.17
CA ARG A 236 1.01 7.48 -11.52
C ARG A 236 1.95 8.70 -11.54
N GLY A 237 3.07 8.64 -10.80
CA GLY A 237 4.06 9.72 -10.68
C GLY A 237 3.66 10.93 -9.82
N SER A 238 2.50 10.88 -9.17
CA SER A 238 2.05 11.90 -8.22
C SER A 238 2.46 11.55 -6.79
N GLN A 239 2.95 12.52 -6.01
CA GLN A 239 3.30 12.36 -4.59
C GLN A 239 2.28 13.06 -3.70
N THR A 240 1.86 12.41 -2.61
CA THR A 240 0.93 13.00 -1.65
C THR A 240 1.70 13.88 -0.67
N SER A 241 1.13 15.05 -0.33
CA SER A 241 1.63 15.90 0.76
C SER A 241 1.08 15.48 2.13
N VAL A 242 0.13 14.53 2.17
CA VAL A 242 -0.62 14.17 3.37
C VAL A 242 0.16 13.13 4.17
N ASP A 243 0.47 13.44 5.43
CA ASP A 243 1.03 12.47 6.38
C ASP A 243 -0.02 11.38 6.67
N PRO A 244 0.16 10.15 6.18
CA PRO A 244 -0.88 9.11 6.26
C PRO A 244 -1.11 8.60 7.69
N VAL A 245 -0.18 8.88 8.62
CA VAL A 245 -0.10 8.18 9.91
C VAL A 245 -0.89 8.90 11.01
N SER A 246 -1.28 10.16 10.79
CA SER A 246 -1.76 11.06 11.87
C SER A 246 -3.26 10.95 12.20
N CYS A 247 -4.11 10.48 11.29
CA CYS A 247 -5.57 10.67 11.36
C CYS A 247 -6.39 9.37 11.43
N CYS A 248 -5.89 8.34 12.12
CA CYS A 248 -6.63 7.10 12.32
C CYS A 248 -6.53 6.62 13.77
N SER A 249 -7.42 7.12 14.63
CA SER A 249 -7.79 6.34 15.81
C SER A 249 -8.45 5.04 15.32
N SER A 250 -7.81 3.91 15.59
CA SER A 250 -7.75 2.81 14.60
C SER A 250 -8.82 1.73 14.74
N ARG A 251 -9.79 1.88 15.64
CA ARG A 251 -10.82 0.86 15.90
C ARG A 251 -12.20 1.49 15.92
N GLY A 252 -13.17 0.82 15.33
CA GLY A 252 -14.58 1.26 15.35
C GLY A 252 -14.89 2.49 14.48
N ASN A 253 -13.88 3.19 13.95
CA ASN A 253 -14.09 4.31 13.05
C ASN A 253 -14.75 3.84 11.75
N THR A 254 -15.76 4.58 11.35
CA THR A 254 -16.48 4.42 10.08
C THR A 254 -16.01 5.48 9.07
N PRO A 255 -16.38 5.37 7.79
CA PRO A 255 -16.14 6.44 6.82
C PRO A 255 -16.64 7.81 7.28
N LEU A 256 -17.76 7.88 8.01
CA LEU A 256 -18.24 9.14 8.58
C LEU A 256 -17.23 9.70 9.59
N HIS A 257 -16.72 8.90 10.51
CA HIS A 257 -15.67 9.33 11.46
C HIS A 257 -14.42 9.84 10.74
N ALA A 258 -13.97 9.13 9.69
CA ALA A 258 -12.80 9.50 8.90
C ALA A 258 -12.96 10.87 8.21
N VAL A 259 -14.14 11.16 7.63
CA VAL A 259 -14.40 12.49 7.02
C VAL A 259 -14.35 13.59 8.07
N LEU A 260 -14.91 13.32 9.26
CA LEU A 260 -14.98 14.31 10.34
C LEU A 260 -13.60 14.67 10.89
N GLU A 261 -12.73 13.70 11.09
CA GLU A 261 -11.34 13.96 11.55
C GLU A 261 -10.57 14.87 10.58
N LYS A 262 -10.86 14.83 9.27
CA LYS A 262 -10.20 15.71 8.29
C LYS A 262 -10.54 17.19 8.47
N PHE A 263 -11.66 17.56 9.12
CA PHE A 263 -11.99 18.97 9.39
C PHE A 263 -10.99 19.66 10.32
N ASP A 264 -10.23 18.92 11.13
CA ASP A 264 -9.23 19.52 12.02
C ASP A 264 -8.00 20.07 11.26
N GLY A 265 -7.74 19.56 10.06
CA GLY A 265 -6.59 19.97 9.22
C GLY A 265 -6.90 20.99 8.12
N VAL A 266 -8.17 21.34 7.88
CA VAL A 266 -8.55 22.25 6.79
C VAL A 266 -8.17 23.69 7.14
N GLY A 267 -7.26 24.27 6.35
CA GLY A 267 -7.03 25.71 6.33
C GLY A 267 -7.98 26.41 5.33
N ASP A 268 -8.16 27.72 5.48
CA ASP A 268 -9.07 28.58 4.66
C ASP A 268 -8.79 28.60 3.13
N ALA A 269 -7.83 27.80 2.65
CA ALA A 269 -7.42 27.78 1.26
C ALA A 269 -8.01 26.54 0.56
N ASP A 270 -8.70 26.79 -0.56
CA ASP A 270 -8.90 25.84 -1.67
C ASP A 270 -10.18 24.99 -1.72
N GLY A 271 -11.24 25.33 -0.97
CA GLY A 271 -12.57 24.74 -1.19
C GLY A 271 -12.71 23.27 -0.75
N GLU A 272 -11.70 22.72 -0.08
CA GLU A 272 -11.70 21.38 0.49
C GLU A 272 -12.86 21.17 1.48
N GLY A 273 -13.22 22.21 2.23
CA GLY A 273 -14.32 22.17 3.18
C GLY A 273 -15.70 21.92 2.55
N GLU A 274 -15.95 22.42 1.33
CA GLU A 274 -17.20 22.12 0.60
C GLU A 274 -17.24 20.65 0.17
N SER A 275 -16.12 20.12 -0.32
CA SER A 275 -16.01 18.70 -0.69
C SER A 275 -16.23 17.77 0.51
N LEU A 276 -15.66 18.12 1.68
CA LEU A 276 -15.89 17.38 2.94
C LEU A 276 -17.36 17.41 3.37
N LEU A 277 -18.03 18.56 3.25
CA LEU A 277 -19.47 18.65 3.50
C LEU A 277 -20.28 17.78 2.54
N ASP A 278 -19.91 17.74 1.27
CA ASP A 278 -20.56 16.87 0.28
C ASP A 278 -20.36 15.40 0.58
N MET A 279 -19.16 14.99 1.03
CA MET A 279 -18.92 13.62 1.51
C MET A 279 -19.80 13.27 2.71
N VAL A 280 -19.94 14.16 3.70
CA VAL A 280 -20.84 13.94 4.84
C VAL A 280 -22.29 13.77 4.36
N ARG A 281 -22.75 14.63 3.45
CA ARG A 281 -24.11 14.53 2.87
C ARG A 281 -24.32 13.21 2.15
N LEU A 282 -23.36 12.78 1.34
CA LEU A 282 -23.42 11.52 0.60
C LEU A 282 -23.50 10.32 1.56
N LEU A 283 -22.64 10.28 2.58
CA LEU A 283 -22.65 9.21 3.57
C LEU A 283 -23.99 9.14 4.32
N LEU A 284 -24.50 10.27 4.83
CA LEU A 284 -25.79 10.32 5.52
C LEU A 284 -26.96 9.93 4.59
N ALA A 285 -26.95 10.40 3.34
CA ALA A 285 -27.98 10.06 2.35
C ALA A 285 -28.00 8.55 2.00
N HIS A 286 -26.85 7.89 2.06
CA HIS A 286 -26.72 6.44 1.86
C HIS A 286 -26.89 5.62 3.15
N GLY A 287 -27.28 6.26 4.25
CA GLY A 287 -27.67 5.57 5.49
C GLY A 287 -26.54 5.39 6.51
N ALA A 288 -25.44 6.14 6.39
CA ALA A 288 -24.40 6.18 7.43
C ALA A 288 -25.03 6.54 8.78
N ARG A 289 -24.86 5.67 9.78
CA ARG A 289 -25.39 5.90 11.12
C ARG A 289 -24.50 6.88 11.88
N HIS A 290 -25.04 8.06 12.12
CA HIS A 290 -24.45 9.07 13.01
C HIS A 290 -24.51 8.69 14.51
N THR A 291 -24.98 7.48 14.84
CA THR A 291 -25.09 6.97 16.22
C THR A 291 -23.98 5.98 16.57
N ILE A 292 -23.17 5.56 15.60
CA ILE A 292 -22.01 4.69 15.86
C ILE A 292 -20.97 5.53 16.59
N LEU A 293 -20.37 4.99 17.66
CA LEU A 293 -19.35 5.68 18.43
C LEU A 293 -17.95 5.27 17.93
N ALA A 294 -17.03 6.22 17.91
CA ALA A 294 -15.61 5.95 17.69
C ALA A 294 -15.00 5.13 18.85
N ALA A 295 -13.77 4.64 18.69
CA ALA A 295 -13.07 3.87 19.72
C ALA A 295 -12.92 4.59 21.06
N ASP A 296 -12.82 5.92 21.05
CA ASP A 296 -12.72 6.77 22.23
C ASP A 296 -14.09 7.06 22.88
N GLY A 297 -15.18 6.58 22.27
CA GLY A 297 -16.55 6.70 22.76
C GLY A 297 -17.29 7.95 22.30
N TYR A 298 -16.67 8.81 21.49
CA TYR A 298 -17.34 9.99 20.96
C TYR A 298 -18.30 9.65 19.82
N SER A 299 -19.46 10.31 19.80
CA SER A 299 -20.33 10.28 18.63
C SER A 299 -19.76 11.17 17.51
N PRO A 300 -20.18 10.98 16.25
CA PRO A 300 -19.90 11.89 15.15
C PRO A 300 -20.20 13.35 15.49
N ALA A 301 -21.30 13.62 16.20
CA ALA A 301 -21.63 14.97 16.67
C ALA A 301 -20.67 15.48 17.74
N ASP A 302 -20.24 14.62 18.68
CA ASP A 302 -19.26 15.00 19.71
C ASP A 302 -17.90 15.40 19.08
N ILE A 303 -17.45 14.67 18.04
CA ILE A 303 -16.20 14.96 17.33
C ILE A 303 -16.24 16.36 16.72
N VAL A 304 -17.28 16.67 15.93
CA VAL A 304 -17.42 17.99 15.30
C VAL A 304 -17.64 19.08 16.35
N PHE A 305 -18.44 18.80 17.37
CA PHE A 305 -18.69 19.76 18.45
C PHE A 305 -17.40 20.14 19.18
N SER A 306 -16.50 19.19 19.43
CA SER A 306 -15.21 19.46 20.07
C SER A 306 -14.36 20.49 19.30
N MET A 307 -14.44 20.48 17.96
CA MET A 307 -13.74 21.43 17.07
C MET A 307 -14.33 22.85 17.18
N THR A 308 -15.62 22.98 17.48
CA THR A 308 -16.27 24.29 17.68
C THR A 308 -15.82 24.99 18.96
N ILE A 309 -15.26 24.26 19.94
CA ILE A 309 -14.81 24.84 21.22
C ILE A 309 -13.61 25.78 21.00
N SER A 310 -12.75 25.48 20.04
CA SER A 310 -11.53 26.24 19.74
C SER A 310 -11.64 27.14 18.50
N ARG A 311 -12.74 27.07 17.74
CA ARG A 311 -12.92 27.77 16.44
C ARG A 311 -14.21 28.58 16.40
N SER A 312 -14.14 29.84 15.95
CA SER A 312 -15.34 30.67 15.79
C SER A 312 -16.11 30.33 14.50
N PRO A 313 -17.41 30.63 14.39
CA PRO A 313 -18.20 30.40 13.18
C PRO A 313 -17.68 31.11 11.94
N THR A 314 -16.96 32.21 12.13
CA THR A 314 -16.35 32.98 11.03
C THR A 314 -15.08 32.30 10.52
N ASP A 315 -14.36 31.61 11.41
CA ASP A 315 -13.04 31.02 11.12
C ASP A 315 -13.13 29.58 10.59
N ALA A 316 -14.30 28.93 10.74
CA ALA A 316 -14.50 27.55 10.29
C ALA A 316 -15.98 27.30 9.92
N PRO A 317 -16.55 28.03 8.95
CA PRO A 317 -17.98 27.94 8.62
C PRO A 317 -18.42 26.52 8.23
N GLU A 318 -17.52 25.69 7.70
CA GLU A 318 -17.77 24.32 7.28
C GLU A 318 -17.93 23.38 8.46
N VAL A 319 -17.18 23.58 9.56
CA VAL A 319 -17.35 22.80 10.80
C VAL A 319 -18.75 23.01 11.37
N TYR A 320 -19.23 24.27 11.39
CA TYR A 320 -20.58 24.59 11.86
C TYR A 320 -21.67 24.09 10.91
N ALA A 321 -21.43 24.14 9.59
CA ALA A 321 -22.33 23.57 8.60
C ALA A 321 -22.43 22.04 8.77
N CYS A 322 -21.31 21.36 9.03
CA CYS A 322 -21.24 19.92 9.29
C CYS A 322 -22.02 19.55 10.55
N LEU A 323 -21.82 20.29 11.65
CA LEU A 323 -22.55 20.08 12.89
C LEU A 323 -24.06 20.23 12.68
N ARG A 324 -24.49 21.24 11.90
CA ARG A 324 -25.90 21.41 11.54
C ARG A 324 -26.45 20.24 10.72
N LEU A 325 -25.69 19.72 9.74
CA LEU A 325 -26.10 18.55 8.97
C LEU A 325 -26.31 17.31 9.87
N LEU A 326 -25.42 17.10 10.84
CA LEU A 326 -25.56 16.01 11.81
C LEU A 326 -26.81 16.18 12.68
N TYR A 327 -27.10 17.39 13.17
CA TYR A 327 -28.32 17.66 13.92
C TYR A 327 -29.59 17.50 13.09
N ASP A 328 -29.58 17.96 11.83
CA ASP A 328 -30.70 17.80 10.91
C ASP A 328 -30.95 16.31 10.60
N ALA A 329 -29.92 15.47 10.64
CA ALA A 329 -30.02 14.01 10.54
C ALA A 329 -30.51 13.34 11.84
N GLY A 330 -30.57 14.08 12.96
CA GLY A 330 -31.01 13.58 14.26
C GLY A 330 -29.87 13.08 15.15
N ALA A 331 -28.64 13.50 14.90
CA ALA A 331 -27.52 13.19 15.80
C ALA A 331 -27.66 13.91 17.14
N GLU A 332 -27.27 13.22 18.21
CA GLU A 332 -27.24 13.78 19.56
C GLU A 332 -25.80 13.77 20.08
N LEU A 333 -25.49 14.76 20.93
CA LEU A 333 -24.25 14.73 21.71
C LEU A 333 -24.38 13.62 22.75
N VAL A 334 -23.36 12.77 22.87
CA VAL A 334 -23.37 11.64 23.82
C VAL A 334 -22.50 11.98 25.01
N THR A 335 -21.27 12.44 24.75
CA THR A 335 -20.29 12.72 25.79
C THR A 335 -20.45 14.12 26.37
N TYR A 336 -20.93 15.07 25.57
CA TYR A 336 -21.15 16.46 25.99
C TYR A 336 -22.58 16.74 26.49
N ALA A 337 -23.51 15.78 26.42
CA ALA A 337 -24.88 15.93 26.92
C ALA A 337 -24.96 16.25 28.42
N ASP A 338 -24.06 15.68 29.24
CA ASP A 338 -23.99 15.95 30.68
C ASP A 338 -23.28 17.28 31.02
N ARG A 339 -22.80 18.02 30.01
CA ARG A 339 -22.06 19.28 30.16
C ARG A 339 -22.75 20.49 29.55
N THR A 340 -24.04 20.41 29.22
CA THR A 340 -24.80 21.64 28.90
C THR A 340 -24.79 22.56 30.12
N PRO A 341 -24.19 23.77 30.05
CA PRO A 341 -24.56 24.81 30.99
C PRO A 341 -26.03 25.13 30.68
N GLU A 342 -26.86 25.16 31.71
CA GLU A 342 -28.23 25.62 31.61
C GLU A 342 -28.32 26.89 30.73
N GLY A 343 -29.01 26.82 29.59
CA GLY A 343 -29.55 28.04 28.97
C GLY A 343 -29.26 28.37 27.51
N THR A 344 -28.80 27.44 26.66
CA THR A 344 -28.88 27.67 25.20
C THR A 344 -29.42 26.43 24.48
N SER A 345 -30.73 26.41 24.27
CA SER A 345 -31.43 25.58 23.29
C SER A 345 -31.24 26.16 21.86
N PRO A 346 -31.40 25.32 20.81
CA PRO A 346 -30.83 25.51 19.47
C PRO A 346 -31.27 26.76 18.72
#